data_AF-A0A2K2TTZ6-F1
#
_entry.id   AF-A0A2K2TTZ6-F1
#
_cell.length_a   1.000
_cell.length_b   1.000
_cell.length_c   1.000
_cell.angle_alpha   90.00
_cell.angle_beta   90.00
_cell.angle_gamma   90.00
#
_symmetry.space_group_name_H-M   'P 1'
#
loop_
_entity.id
_entity.type
_entity.pdbx_description
1 polymer ?
#
loop_
_entity_poly.entity_id
_entity_poly.type
_entity_poly.pdbx_seq_one_letter_code
_entity_poly.pdbx_strand_id
1 'polypeptide(L)'
;MLNDLKYFADNTWNQALNIDNKIVEITIQGTKEAPAELYLHLAEKVISDVDNYLYKAQKQLDTWNLAQSCTPQISSFYFGDYGYGNGKDMNGGFTVSFSDSDQHTMHTVKFDMHNIPIGYEMWFA
;
A
#
# COMPACT_ATOMS: atom_id res chain seq x y z
N MET A 1 -7.73 22.57 -1.58
CA MET A 1 -8.40 21.41 -2.19
C MET A 1 -7.46 20.92 -3.28
N LEU A 2 -6.67 19.88 -3.00
CA LEU A 2 -5.83 19.28 -4.03
C LEU A 2 -6.74 18.41 -4.88
N ASN A 3 -6.69 18.60 -6.20
CA ASN A 3 -7.49 17.88 -7.17
C ASN A 3 -7.25 16.38 -7.06
N ASP A 4 -8.32 15.58 -7.03
CA ASP A 4 -8.28 14.13 -7.23
C ASP A 4 -7.67 13.86 -8.62
N LEU A 5 -6.34 13.73 -8.68
CA LEU A 5 -5.65 13.38 -9.91
C LEU A 5 -5.81 11.88 -10.11
N LYS A 6 -6.68 11.56 -11.08
CA LYS A 6 -6.96 10.20 -11.54
C LYS A 6 -6.22 9.96 -12.84
N TYR A 7 -5.37 8.94 -12.88
CA TYR A 7 -4.64 8.58 -14.08
C TYR A 7 -4.47 7.06 -14.19
N PHE A 8 -4.27 6.56 -15.41
CA PHE A 8 -4.17 5.14 -15.71
C PHE A 8 -2.78 4.82 -16.26
N ALA A 9 -2.13 3.81 -15.68
CA ALA A 9 -0.84 3.28 -16.10
C ALA A 9 -0.80 1.77 -15.84
N ASP A 10 -0.16 0.99 -16.70
CA ASP A 10 0.13 -0.43 -16.48
C ASP A 10 -1.06 -1.31 -16.01
N ASN A 11 -2.25 -1.12 -16.58
CA ASN A 11 -3.48 -1.83 -16.16
C ASN A 11 -3.86 -1.60 -14.68
N THR A 12 -3.62 -0.37 -14.21
CA THR A 12 -3.98 0.07 -12.87
C THR A 12 -4.61 1.46 -12.90
N TRP A 13 -5.53 1.66 -11.97
CA TRP A 13 -6.22 2.90 -11.72
C TRP A 13 -5.55 3.61 -10.54
N ASN A 14 -5.03 4.81 -10.77
CA ASN A 14 -4.34 5.58 -9.74
C ASN A 14 -5.19 6.75 -9.26
N GLN A 15 -5.21 6.97 -7.95
CA GLN A 15 -5.88 8.08 -7.28
C GLN A 15 -4.98 8.61 -6.17
N ALA A 16 -4.73 9.91 -6.14
CA ALA A 16 -4.12 10.57 -4.99
C ALA A 16 -5.20 10.99 -3.99
N LEU A 17 -5.08 10.59 -2.73
CA LEU A 17 -5.92 11.05 -1.62
C LEU A 17 -5.14 11.93 -0.66
N ASN A 18 -5.83 12.87 -0.02
CA ASN A 18 -5.27 13.62 1.10
C ASN A 18 -5.76 12.98 2.41
N ILE A 19 -4.83 12.38 3.15
CA ILE A 19 -5.05 11.77 4.47
C ILE A 19 -4.14 12.51 5.45
N ASP A 20 -4.72 13.19 6.45
CA ASP A 20 -3.99 13.97 7.46
C ASP A 20 -2.92 14.93 6.93
N ASN A 21 -3.28 15.70 5.89
CA ASN A 21 -2.39 16.62 5.18
C ASN A 21 -1.22 15.95 4.44
N LYS A 22 -1.29 14.62 4.22
CA LYS A 22 -0.34 13.87 3.39
C LYS A 22 -1.02 13.42 2.11
N ILE A 23 -0.29 13.51 1.01
CA ILE A 23 -0.72 12.93 -0.26
C ILE A 23 -0.37 11.45 -0.22
N VAL A 24 -1.40 10.61 -0.32
CA VAL A 24 -1.29 9.15 -0.37
C VAL A 24 -1.69 8.70 -1.76
N GLU A 25 -0.78 8.02 -2.45
CA GLU A 25 -1.10 7.43 -3.74
C GLU A 25 -1.83 6.09 -3.55
N ILE A 26 -2.93 5.91 -4.28
CA ILE A 26 -3.73 4.70 -4.27
C ILE A 26 -3.77 4.13 -5.66
N THR A 27 -3.22 2.94 -5.82
CA THR A 27 -3.23 2.18 -7.06
C THR A 27 -4.18 0.99 -6.92
N ILE A 28 -5.13 0.84 -7.83
CA ILE A 28 -6.11 -0.27 -7.83
C ILE A 28 -5.98 -1.01 -9.15
N GLN A 29 -5.73 -2.31 -9.13
CA GLN A 29 -5.67 -3.13 -10.33
C GLN A 29 -7.03 -3.15 -11.05
N GLY A 30 -7.01 -2.97 -12.37
CA GLY A 30 -8.24 -2.92 -13.16
C GLY A 30 -8.02 -2.48 -14.60
N THR A 31 -9.10 -2.37 -15.35
CA THR A 31 -9.02 -1.84 -16.72
C THR A 31 -9.14 -0.31 -16.70
N LYS A 32 -8.87 0.29 -17.85
CA LYS A 32 -9.09 1.73 -18.06
C LYS A 32 -10.57 2.09 -17.86
N GLU A 33 -11.47 1.17 -18.19
CA GLU A 33 -12.91 1.33 -18.13
C GLU A 33 -13.53 1.01 -16.75
N ALA A 34 -12.91 0.15 -15.93
CA ALA A 34 -13.38 -0.16 -14.58
C ALA A 34 -12.27 -0.73 -13.66
N PRO A 35 -12.11 -0.21 -12.41
CA PRO A 35 -11.34 -0.91 -11.38
C PRO A 35 -12.02 -2.24 -11.00
N ALA A 36 -11.25 -3.23 -10.56
CA ALA A 36 -11.86 -4.48 -10.08
C ALA A 36 -12.67 -4.20 -8.80
N GLU A 37 -13.97 -4.53 -8.83
CA GLU A 37 -14.91 -4.23 -7.74
C GLU A 37 -14.45 -4.76 -6.38
N LEU A 38 -13.84 -5.96 -6.36
CA LEU A 38 -13.23 -6.54 -5.16
C LEU A 38 -12.17 -5.62 -4.54
N TYR A 39 -11.27 -5.06 -5.35
CA TYR A 39 -10.18 -4.21 -4.87
C TYR A 39 -10.65 -2.81 -4.48
N LEU A 40 -11.70 -2.31 -5.13
CA LEU A 40 -12.34 -1.06 -4.73
C LEU A 40 -12.93 -1.18 -3.31
N HIS A 41 -13.69 -2.24 -3.02
CA HIS A 41 -14.24 -2.48 -1.68
C HIS A 41 -13.14 -2.64 -0.63
N LEU A 42 -12.03 -3.31 -0.97
CA LEU A 42 -10.88 -3.45 -0.08
C LEU A 42 -10.22 -2.08 0.20
N ALA A 43 -10.07 -1.25 -0.84
CA ALA A 43 -9.51 0.09 -0.71
C ALA A 43 -10.36 0.97 0.21
N GLU A 44 -11.68 1.03 0.01
CA GLU A 44 -12.59 1.78 0.87
C GLU A 44 -12.50 1.36 2.35
N LYS A 45 -12.41 0.04 2.60
CA LYS A 45 -12.24 -0.50 3.94
C LYS A 45 -10.89 -0.10 4.57
N VAL A 46 -9.80 -0.16 3.81
CA VAL A 46 -8.46 0.17 4.34
C VAL A 46 -8.32 1.67 4.60
N ILE A 47 -8.84 2.51 3.70
CA ILE A 47 -8.79 3.98 3.82
C ILE A 47 -9.61 4.45 5.04
N SER A 48 -10.77 3.83 5.30
CA SER A 48 -11.63 4.22 6.44
C SER A 48 -11.05 3.85 7.82
N ASP A 49 -10.09 2.94 7.89
CA ASP A 49 -9.43 2.49 9.12
C ASP A 49 -7.89 2.53 8.97
N VAL A 50 -7.40 3.60 8.33
CA VAL A 50 -6.01 3.70 7.86
C VAL A 50 -5.00 3.59 9.01
N ASP A 51 -5.28 4.23 10.15
CA ASP A 51 -4.41 4.24 11.33
C ASP A 51 -4.18 2.84 11.90
N ASN A 52 -5.21 1.99 11.89
CA ASN A 52 -5.10 0.60 12.35
C ASN A 52 -4.17 -0.21 11.44
N TYR A 53 -4.25 -0.02 10.12
CA TYR A 53 -3.38 -0.71 9.18
C TYR A 53 -1.94 -0.20 9.24
N LEU A 54 -1.74 1.09 9.51
CA LEU A 54 -0.41 1.62 9.82
C LEU A 54 0.18 0.99 11.09
N TYR A 55 -0.62 0.93 12.15
CA TYR A 55 -0.20 0.30 13.40
C TYR A 55 0.19 -1.17 13.21
N LYS A 56 -0.62 -1.94 12.47
CA LYS A 56 -0.33 -3.36 12.17
C LYS A 56 0.98 -3.52 11.41
N ALA A 57 1.19 -2.69 10.40
CA ALA A 57 2.38 -2.73 9.57
C ALA A 57 3.65 -2.36 10.36
N GLN A 58 3.62 -1.29 11.17
CA GLN A 58 4.75 -0.93 12.03
C GLN A 58 5.06 -2.06 13.02
N LYS A 59 4.05 -2.59 13.70
CA LYS A 59 4.21 -3.72 14.63
C LYS A 59 4.86 -4.94 13.95
N GLN A 60 4.56 -5.18 12.68
CA GLN A 60 5.16 -6.27 11.93
C GLN A 60 6.65 -6.01 11.62
N LEU A 61 7.01 -4.78 11.24
CA LEU A 61 8.40 -4.39 11.03
C LEU A 61 9.25 -4.52 12.30
N ASP A 62 8.68 -4.14 13.45
CA ASP A 62 9.32 -4.30 14.75
C ASP A 62 9.54 -5.78 15.08
N THR A 63 8.53 -6.63 14.80
CA THR A 63 8.62 -8.09 14.98
C THR A 63 9.70 -8.72 14.13
N TRP A 64 9.92 -8.21 12.90
CA TRP A 64 10.97 -8.67 12.01
C TRP A 64 12.33 -8.02 12.26
N ASN A 65 12.41 -7.04 13.15
CA ASN A 65 13.63 -6.27 13.41
C ASN A 65 14.17 -5.54 12.17
N LEU A 66 13.28 -5.03 11.31
CA LEU A 66 13.65 -4.46 10.00
C LEU A 66 13.64 -2.93 9.94
N ALA A 67 12.99 -2.25 10.89
CA ALA A 67 12.75 -0.80 10.79
C ALA A 67 12.47 -0.11 12.15
N GLN A 68 13.26 -0.41 13.19
CA GLN A 68 13.01 0.03 14.58
C GLN A 68 12.90 1.57 14.78
N SER A 69 13.42 2.38 13.85
CA SER A 69 13.40 3.86 13.89
C SER A 69 12.45 4.51 12.88
N CYS A 70 11.71 3.73 12.08
CA CYS A 70 10.85 4.30 11.05
C CYS A 70 9.66 5.04 11.67
N THR A 71 9.46 6.28 11.22
CA THR A 71 8.19 6.96 11.45
C THR A 71 7.23 6.55 10.35
N PRO A 72 6.09 5.92 10.67
CA PRO A 72 5.17 5.49 9.63
C PRO A 72 4.62 6.70 8.87
N GLN A 73 5.03 6.86 7.62
CA GLN A 73 4.43 7.80 6.68
C GLN A 73 3.97 7.02 5.46
N ILE A 74 2.65 7.02 5.24
CA ILE A 74 2.08 6.41 4.04
C ILE A 74 2.58 7.18 2.83
N SER A 75 3.21 6.47 1.92
CA SER A 75 3.50 6.98 0.59
C SER A 75 2.53 6.42 -0.46
N SER A 76 2.18 5.13 -0.36
CA SER A 76 1.25 4.50 -1.29
C SER A 76 0.53 3.28 -0.72
N PHE A 77 -0.65 3.02 -1.29
CA PHE A 77 -1.36 1.74 -1.23
C PHE A 77 -1.50 1.19 -2.65
N TYR A 78 -1.12 -0.06 -2.87
CA TYR A 78 -1.51 -0.81 -4.07
C TYR A 78 -2.54 -1.85 -3.68
N PHE A 79 -3.62 -2.00 -4.44
CA PHE A 79 -4.66 -3.01 -4.28
C PHE A 79 -4.76 -3.86 -5.54
N GLY A 80 -4.40 -5.14 -5.43
CA GLY A 80 -4.41 -6.03 -6.58
C GLY A 80 -3.65 -7.32 -6.33
N ASP A 81 -3.44 -8.07 -7.39
CA ASP A 81 -2.59 -9.25 -7.37
C ASP A 81 -1.11 -8.85 -7.26
N TYR A 82 -0.34 -9.64 -6.52
CA TYR A 82 1.10 -9.48 -6.39
C TYR A 82 1.83 -10.66 -7.02
N GLY A 83 2.75 -10.37 -7.93
CA GLY A 83 3.72 -11.35 -8.41
C GLY A 83 5.00 -11.29 -7.59
N TYR A 84 5.40 -12.40 -6.96
CA TYR A 84 6.73 -12.55 -6.35
C TYR A 84 7.79 -13.05 -7.35
N GLY A 85 7.43 -13.19 -8.64
CA GLY A 85 8.32 -13.72 -9.69
C GLY A 85 8.69 -15.20 -9.54
N ASN A 86 8.08 -15.91 -8.58
CA ASN A 86 8.39 -17.31 -8.24
C ASN A 86 7.18 -18.25 -8.36
N GLY A 87 6.14 -17.84 -9.10
CA GLY A 87 4.91 -18.62 -9.30
C GLY A 87 3.99 -18.67 -8.08
N LYS A 88 4.28 -17.93 -7.01
CA LYS A 88 3.34 -17.67 -5.91
C LYS A 88 2.65 -16.33 -6.15
N ASP A 89 1.87 -16.26 -7.22
CA ASP A 89 1.01 -15.10 -7.42
C ASP A 89 -0.01 -15.09 -6.28
N MET A 90 -0.08 -13.98 -5.56
CA MET A 90 -1.07 -13.80 -4.51
C MET A 90 -2.27 -13.06 -5.07
N ASN A 91 -3.42 -13.72 -5.00
CA ASN A 91 -4.68 -13.16 -5.45
C ASN A 91 -5.18 -12.14 -4.43
N GLY A 92 -4.98 -10.86 -4.73
CA GLY A 92 -5.46 -9.75 -3.93
C GLY A 92 -4.72 -9.46 -2.61
N GLY A 93 -4.65 -8.18 -2.30
CA GLY A 93 -4.14 -7.66 -1.03
C GLY A 93 -3.88 -6.16 -1.09
N PHE A 94 -3.18 -5.64 -0.09
CA PHE A 94 -2.71 -4.26 -0.12
C PHE A 94 -1.28 -4.09 0.44
N THR A 95 -0.60 -3.00 0.05
CA THR A 95 0.71 -2.63 0.59
C THR A 95 0.62 -1.38 1.45
N VAL A 96 1.48 -1.30 2.47
CA VAL A 96 1.72 -0.06 3.22
C VAL A 96 3.20 0.24 3.18
N SER A 97 3.54 1.39 2.58
CA SER A 97 4.92 1.82 2.34
C SER A 97 5.29 2.97 3.27
N PHE A 98 6.42 2.85 3.99
CA PHE A 98 6.98 3.79 4.97
C PHE A 98 8.36 4.27 4.56
N SER A 99 8.72 5.50 4.92
CA SER A 99 10.07 6.02 4.70
C SER A 99 10.88 6.03 6.00
N ASP A 100 12.08 5.47 5.96
CA ASP A 100 13.15 5.85 6.88
C ASP A 100 13.72 7.18 6.37
N SER A 101 13.35 8.28 7.05
CA SER A 101 13.77 9.63 6.69
C SER A 101 15.28 9.81 6.67
N ASP A 102 16.01 8.98 7.41
CA ASP A 102 17.45 9.14 7.61
C ASP A 102 18.26 8.33 6.58
N GLN A 103 17.65 7.33 5.94
CA GLN A 103 18.35 6.39 5.05
C GLN A 103 17.87 6.42 3.60
N HIS A 104 16.87 7.26 3.27
CA HIS A 104 16.19 7.22 1.97
C HIS A 104 15.68 5.81 1.62
N THR A 105 15.36 5.02 2.65
CA THR A 105 14.88 3.65 2.49
C THR A 105 13.37 3.66 2.61
N MET A 106 12.70 2.97 1.69
CA MET A 106 11.28 2.71 1.73
C MET A 106 11.04 1.27 2.17
N HIS A 107 10.24 1.10 3.20
CA HIS A 107 9.84 -0.17 3.78
C HIS A 107 8.39 -0.45 3.44
N THR A 108 8.11 -1.60 2.83
CA THR A 108 6.75 -1.93 2.39
C THR A 108 6.30 -3.23 3.01
N VAL A 109 5.20 -3.18 3.77
CA VAL A 109 4.55 -4.37 4.32
C VAL A 109 3.42 -4.77 3.38
N LYS A 110 3.38 -6.05 3.00
CA LYS A 110 2.33 -6.66 2.18
C LYS A 110 1.29 -7.34 3.05
N PHE A 111 0.02 -7.14 2.75
CA PHE A 111 -1.12 -7.76 3.38
C PHE A 111 -1.90 -8.59 2.37
N ASP A 112 -2.41 -9.75 2.78
CA ASP A 112 -3.37 -10.51 1.95
C ASP A 112 -4.78 -9.88 1.97
N MET A 113 -5.70 -10.42 1.17
CA MET A 113 -7.11 -9.99 1.14
C MET A 113 -7.86 -10.10 2.49
N HIS A 114 -7.33 -10.86 3.45
CA HIS A 114 -7.87 -10.98 4.81
C HIS A 114 -7.21 -10.01 5.79
N ASN A 115 -6.31 -9.15 5.31
CA ASN A 115 -5.54 -8.16 6.06
C ASN A 115 -4.50 -8.77 7.02
N ILE A 116 -3.97 -9.94 6.66
CA ILE A 116 -2.88 -10.61 7.37
C ILE A 116 -1.55 -10.15 6.75
N PRO A 117 -0.56 -9.68 7.53
CA PRO A 117 0.78 -9.40 7.01
C PRO A 117 1.43 -10.69 6.49
N ILE A 118 1.94 -10.65 5.27
CA ILE A 118 2.42 -11.83 4.52
C ILE A 118 3.82 -11.63 3.94
N GLY A 119 4.31 -10.41 3.86
CA GLY A 119 5.58 -10.12 3.21
C GLY A 119 6.10 -8.72 3.47
N TYR A 120 7.35 -8.53 3.03
CA TYR A 120 8.11 -7.30 3.18
C TYR A 120 8.92 -7.05 1.91
N GLU A 121 9.01 -5.79 1.50
CA GLU A 121 9.94 -5.32 0.50
C GLU A 121 10.64 -4.04 0.97
N MET A 122 11.85 -3.84 0.47
CA MET A 122 12.67 -2.68 0.75
C MET A 122 13.23 -2.15 -0.56
N TRP A 123 13.12 -0.84 -0.78
CA TRP A 123 13.76 -0.19 -1.91
C TRP A 123 14.36 1.15 -1.47
N PHE A 124 15.41 1.57 -2.18
CA PHE A 124 16.02 2.88 -1.99
C PHE A 124 15.24 3.89 -2.84
N ALA A 125 14.80 4.99 -2.22
CA ALA A 125 14.13 6.11 -2.86
C ALA A 125 15.12 7.09 -3.51
#